data_AF-A0A441WQB6-F1
#
_entry.id   AF-A0A441WQB6-F1
#
_cell.length_a   1.000
_cell.length_b   1.000
_cell.length_c   1.000
_cell.angle_alpha   90.00
_cell.angle_beta   90.00
_cell.angle_gamma   90.00
#
_symmetry.space_group_name_H-M   'P 1'
#
loop_
_entity.id
_entity.type
_entity.pdbx_description
1 polymer ?
#
loop_
_entity_poly.entity_id
_entity_poly.type
_entity_poly.pdbx_seq_one_letter_code
_entity_poly.pdbx_strand_id
1 'polypeptide(L)'
;GITVEVKREPGDGYWSGVWNKQPFCAANWRGRATQGWMYSTTYRSTAPWNDTHFFNERFDKLLTEATGELDQDKRKNLYREMALLVRDEGGTIVPMFNQFIDAISDQVGGYVGRVDSLMNGYALTQCWLEA
;
A
#
# COMPACT_ATOMS: atom_id res chain seq x y z
N GLY A 1 -3.67 7.78 29.19
CA GLY A 1 -3.94 7.17 27.86
C GLY A 1 -4.15 8.26 26.83
N ILE A 2 -4.36 7.90 25.57
CA ILE A 2 -4.69 8.84 24.49
C ILE A 2 -6.21 8.76 24.26
N THR A 3 -6.90 9.91 24.28
CA THR A 3 -8.33 9.99 23.96
C THR A 3 -8.50 10.13 22.46
N VAL A 4 -9.23 9.20 21.83
CA VAL A 4 -9.49 9.20 20.38
C VAL A 4 -10.99 9.34 20.14
N GLU A 5 -11.37 10.33 19.34
CA GLU A 5 -12.75 10.49 18.87
C GLU A 5 -12.90 9.77 17.52
N VAL A 6 -13.86 8.84 17.42
CA VAL A 6 -14.12 8.10 16.17
C VAL A 6 -15.16 8.83 15.34
N LYS A 7 -14.77 9.33 14.16
CA LYS A 7 -15.67 9.94 13.19
C LYS A 7 -15.80 9.06 11.96
N ARG A 8 -17.04 8.72 11.60
CA ARG A 8 -17.35 7.94 10.39
C ARG A 8 -17.75 8.90 9.29
N GLU A 9 -16.96 8.92 8.24
CA GLU A 9 -17.15 9.80 7.08
C GLU A 9 -17.68 8.99 5.88
N PRO A 10 -18.55 9.57 5.02
CA PRO A 10 -19.00 8.91 3.81
C PRO A 10 -17.84 8.59 2.84
N GLY A 11 -17.91 7.43 2.20
CA GLY A 11 -16.88 7.02 1.23
C GLY A 11 -16.71 8.00 0.06
N ASP A 12 -17.80 8.63 -0.39
CA ASP A 12 -17.86 9.51 -1.58
C ASP A 12 -17.14 10.87 -1.40
N GLY A 13 -16.63 11.18 -0.22
CA GLY A 13 -15.81 12.37 0.04
C GLY A 13 -14.57 12.11 0.87
N TYR A 14 -14.32 10.85 1.28
CA TYR A 14 -13.26 10.52 2.23
C TYR A 14 -11.88 10.91 1.69
N TRP A 15 -11.59 10.54 0.44
CA TRP A 15 -10.28 10.75 -0.16
C TRP A 15 -9.98 12.21 -0.52
N SER A 16 -11.02 13.04 -0.68
CA SER A 16 -10.89 14.46 -1.01
C SER A 16 -10.94 15.37 0.21
N GLY A 17 -11.75 15.03 1.22
CA GLY A 17 -12.01 15.85 2.40
C GLY A 17 -11.33 15.41 3.69
N VAL A 18 -10.90 14.14 3.78
CA VAL A 18 -10.39 13.55 5.04
C VAL A 18 -8.95 13.08 4.90
N TRP A 19 -8.69 12.21 3.94
CA TRP A 19 -7.36 11.67 3.68
C TRP A 19 -6.40 12.79 3.28
N ASN A 20 -5.22 12.79 3.90
CA ASN A 20 -4.19 13.83 3.72
C ASN A 20 -4.65 15.26 4.10
N LYS A 21 -5.77 15.38 4.85
CA LYS A 21 -6.31 16.64 5.40
C LYS A 21 -6.44 16.62 6.91
N GLN A 22 -6.77 15.45 7.48
CA GLN A 22 -6.85 15.25 8.91
C GLN A 22 -5.52 14.76 9.49
N PRO A 23 -5.18 15.14 10.74
CA PRO A 23 -3.91 14.75 11.37
C PRO A 23 -3.82 13.26 11.70
N PHE A 24 -4.95 12.56 11.75
CA PHE A 24 -5.02 11.12 11.94
C PHE A 24 -6.23 10.57 11.17
N CYS A 25 -5.98 9.66 10.23
CA CYS A 25 -7.03 9.06 9.41
C CYS A 25 -6.66 7.62 9.05
N ALA A 26 -7.66 6.82 8.68
CA ALA A 26 -7.43 5.50 8.13
C ALA A 26 -7.05 5.63 6.65
N ALA A 27 -6.03 4.89 6.23
CA ALA A 27 -5.65 4.76 4.83
C ALA A 27 -5.38 3.29 4.52
N ASN A 28 -5.46 2.90 3.26
CA ASN A 28 -5.10 1.57 2.80
C ASN A 28 -4.30 1.66 1.51
N TRP A 29 -3.24 0.86 1.43
CA TRP A 29 -2.33 0.83 0.30
C TRP A 29 -2.30 -0.57 -0.31
N ARG A 30 -2.55 -0.66 -1.61
CA ARG A 30 -2.29 -1.89 -2.38
C ARG A 30 -0.81 -1.95 -2.75
N GLY A 31 -0.28 -3.16 -2.86
CA GLY A 31 1.09 -3.38 -3.33
C GLY A 31 1.35 -2.82 -4.74
N ARG A 32 2.63 -2.69 -5.08
CA ARG A 32 3.11 -2.41 -6.44
C ARG A 32 4.12 -3.47 -6.83
N ALA A 33 4.46 -3.52 -8.12
CA ALA A 33 5.39 -4.51 -8.65
C ALA A 33 6.78 -4.45 -8.00
N THR A 34 7.20 -3.28 -7.50
CA THR A 34 8.48 -3.10 -6.80
C THR A 34 8.32 -2.23 -5.56
N GLN A 35 9.21 -2.44 -4.58
CA GLN A 35 9.26 -1.63 -3.36
C GLN A 35 9.60 -0.16 -3.67
N GLY A 36 10.50 0.10 -4.61
CA GLY A 36 10.81 1.47 -5.08
C GLY A 36 9.59 2.18 -5.66
N TRP A 37 8.70 1.47 -6.36
CA TRP A 37 7.45 2.05 -6.84
C TRP A 37 6.50 2.40 -5.68
N MET A 38 6.36 1.53 -4.68
CA MET A 38 5.60 1.86 -3.47
C MET A 38 6.15 3.13 -2.79
N TYR A 39 7.44 3.17 -2.51
CA TYR A 39 8.08 4.29 -1.83
C TYR A 39 8.02 5.61 -2.62
N SER A 40 8.17 5.55 -3.94
CA SER A 40 8.01 6.74 -4.81
C SER A 40 6.59 7.30 -4.79
N THR A 41 5.61 6.44 -4.57
CA THR A 41 4.19 6.77 -4.59
C THR A 41 3.74 7.41 -3.29
N THR A 42 4.26 6.95 -2.14
CA THR A 42 3.67 7.26 -0.82
C THR A 42 4.62 7.83 0.21
N TYR A 43 5.95 7.79 0.00
CA TYR A 43 6.91 8.24 1.03
C TYR A 43 7.96 9.22 0.51
N ARG A 44 8.11 9.37 -0.82
CA ARG A 44 8.97 10.43 -1.36
C ARG A 44 8.46 11.78 -0.87
N SER A 45 9.37 12.68 -0.45
CA SER A 45 8.98 13.97 0.13
C SER A 45 8.11 14.83 -0.81
N THR A 46 8.23 14.64 -2.12
CA THR A 46 7.45 15.36 -3.13
C THR A 46 6.23 14.58 -3.64
N ALA A 47 5.96 13.39 -3.11
CA ALA A 47 4.84 12.57 -3.55
C ALA A 47 3.51 13.21 -3.12
N PRO A 48 2.56 13.42 -4.05
CA PRO A 48 1.27 14.02 -3.72
C PRO A 48 0.42 13.14 -2.80
N TRP A 49 0.75 11.84 -2.73
CA TRP A 49 0.05 10.86 -1.90
C TRP A 49 0.87 10.44 -0.67
N ASN A 50 1.82 11.29 -0.25
CA ASN A 50 2.48 11.14 1.04
C ASN A 50 1.55 11.54 2.18
N ASP A 51 0.67 10.63 2.56
CA ASP A 51 -0.37 10.81 3.57
C ASP A 51 0.16 10.85 5.00
N THR A 52 1.42 10.50 5.18
CA THR A 52 2.12 10.55 6.48
C THR A 52 2.90 11.82 6.67
N HIS A 53 2.97 12.68 5.64
CA HIS A 53 3.81 13.88 5.63
C HIS A 53 5.27 13.58 6.02
N PHE A 54 5.77 12.40 5.65
CA PHE A 54 7.13 11.98 5.93
C PHE A 54 8.10 12.70 4.99
N PHE A 55 8.85 13.67 5.51
CA PHE A 55 9.85 14.43 4.76
C PHE A 55 11.24 14.11 5.29
N ASN A 56 12.00 13.30 4.54
CA ASN A 56 13.33 12.86 4.96
C ASN A 56 14.28 12.83 3.76
N GLU A 57 15.26 13.74 3.76
CA GLU A 57 16.22 13.87 2.65
C GLU A 57 17.08 12.63 2.43
N ARG A 58 17.41 11.89 3.50
CA ARG A 58 18.17 10.64 3.39
C ARG A 58 17.34 9.58 2.70
N PHE A 59 16.06 9.46 3.07
CA PHE A 59 15.13 8.55 2.41
C PHE A 59 15.03 8.84 0.90
N ASP A 60 14.87 10.10 0.50
CA ASP A 60 14.77 10.48 -0.91
C ASP A 60 16.06 10.15 -1.71
N LYS A 61 17.23 10.34 -1.10
CA LYS A 61 18.53 9.97 -1.69
C LYS A 61 18.64 8.45 -1.89
N LEU A 62 18.34 7.68 -0.84
CA LEU A 62 18.34 6.22 -0.89
C LEU A 62 17.33 5.68 -1.92
N LEU A 63 16.15 6.29 -2.03
CA LEU A 63 15.15 5.91 -3.02
C LEU A 63 15.68 6.08 -4.45
N THR A 64 16.35 7.20 -4.71
CA THR A 64 16.94 7.50 -6.03
C THR A 64 18.04 6.50 -6.35
N GLU A 65 18.92 6.20 -5.40
CA GLU A 65 19.99 5.20 -5.54
C GLU A 65 19.42 3.79 -5.78
N ALA A 66 18.48 3.34 -4.94
CA ALA A 66 17.89 2.02 -5.03
C ALA A 66 17.12 1.80 -6.34
N THR A 67 16.56 2.86 -6.93
CA THR A 67 15.85 2.79 -8.22
C THR A 67 16.81 2.56 -9.39
N GLY A 68 18.04 3.07 -9.30
CA GLY A 68 19.09 2.89 -10.31
C GLY A 68 19.98 1.65 -10.10
N GLU A 69 19.91 1.01 -8.94
CA GLU A 69 20.77 -0.12 -8.58
C GLU A 69 20.34 -1.43 -9.29
N LEU A 70 21.31 -2.05 -9.97
CA LEU A 70 21.13 -3.28 -10.76
C LEU A 70 21.47 -4.53 -9.94
N ASP A 71 22.37 -4.41 -8.97
CA ASP A 71 22.73 -5.47 -8.03
C ASP A 71 21.59 -5.69 -7.01
N GLN A 72 21.09 -6.92 -6.97
CA GLN A 72 19.92 -7.27 -6.16
C GLN A 72 20.21 -7.19 -4.66
N ASP A 73 21.40 -7.61 -4.23
CA ASP A 73 21.79 -7.65 -2.82
C ASP A 73 22.04 -6.24 -2.29
N LYS A 74 22.70 -5.39 -3.08
CA LYS A 74 22.85 -3.96 -2.76
C LYS A 74 21.49 -3.28 -2.68
N ARG A 75 20.62 -3.48 -3.68
CA ARG A 75 19.29 -2.87 -3.69
C ARG A 75 18.44 -3.31 -2.50
N LYS A 76 18.53 -4.59 -2.11
CA LYS A 76 17.86 -5.12 -0.92
C LYS A 76 18.34 -4.43 0.36
N ASN A 77 19.65 -4.18 0.50
CA ASN A 77 20.20 -3.48 1.65
C ASN A 77 19.75 -2.02 1.72
N LEU A 78 19.73 -1.32 0.57
CA LEU A 78 19.19 0.05 0.48
C LEU A 78 17.72 0.09 0.90
N TYR A 79 16.89 -0.83 0.38
CA TYR A 79 15.49 -0.93 0.78
C TYR A 79 15.29 -1.26 2.26
N ARG A 80 16.17 -2.07 2.85
CA ARG A 80 16.16 -2.33 4.29
C ARG A 80 16.41 -1.04 5.08
N GLU A 81 17.41 -0.26 4.69
CA GLU A 81 17.71 1.01 5.36
C GLU A 81 16.53 1.98 5.27
N MET A 82 15.93 2.10 4.08
CA MET A 82 14.72 2.90 3.88
C MET A 82 13.56 2.43 4.75
N ALA A 83 13.34 1.12 4.86
CA ALA A 83 12.29 0.57 5.72
C ALA A 83 12.52 0.89 7.20
N LEU A 84 13.77 0.91 7.66
CA LEU A 84 14.11 1.30 9.03
C LEU A 84 13.84 2.79 9.27
N LEU A 85 14.15 3.67 8.32
CA LEU A 85 13.81 5.09 8.42
C LEU A 85 12.29 5.30 8.54
N VAL A 86 11.49 4.63 7.71
CA VAL A 86 10.02 4.71 7.79
C VAL A 86 9.50 4.13 9.11
N ARG A 87 10.12 3.07 9.63
CA ARG A 87 9.73 2.48 10.93
C ARG A 87 10.00 3.45 12.10
N ASP A 88 11.17 4.08 12.10
CA ASP A 88 11.65 4.86 13.24
C ASP A 88 11.14 6.32 13.22
N GLU A 89 10.95 6.89 12.02
CA GLU A 89 10.64 8.31 11.83
C GLU A 89 9.35 8.55 11.01
N GLY A 90 8.71 7.50 10.48
CA GLY A 90 7.49 7.63 9.68
C GLY A 90 6.23 7.84 10.53
N GLY A 91 5.18 8.36 9.90
CA GLY A 91 3.87 8.61 10.53
C GLY A 91 2.89 7.43 10.45
N THR A 92 3.24 6.34 9.78
CA THR A 92 2.32 5.23 9.51
C THR A 92 2.22 4.27 10.68
N ILE A 93 0.99 3.97 11.10
CA ILE A 93 0.70 2.83 11.98
C ILE A 93 0.13 1.70 11.12
N VAL A 94 0.81 0.54 11.08
CA VAL A 94 0.39 -0.63 10.30
C VAL A 94 -0.13 -1.72 11.25
N PRO A 95 -1.44 -1.80 11.51
CA PRO A 95 -1.99 -2.81 12.42
C PRO A 95 -2.14 -4.19 11.76
N MET A 96 -2.23 -4.26 10.43
CA MET A 96 -2.45 -5.50 9.69
C MET A 96 -1.95 -5.42 8.24
N PHE A 97 -1.66 -6.59 7.67
CA PHE A 97 -1.55 -6.80 6.23
C PHE A 97 -2.80 -7.57 5.77
N ASN A 98 -3.64 -6.92 4.97
CA ASN A 98 -4.94 -7.48 4.63
C ASN A 98 -4.83 -8.70 3.69
N GLN A 99 -5.71 -9.67 3.88
CA GLN A 99 -5.96 -10.74 2.92
C GLN A 99 -7.26 -10.46 2.18
N PHE A 100 -7.27 -10.68 0.86
CA PHE A 100 -8.50 -10.61 0.07
C PHE A 100 -9.16 -11.98 0.09
N ILE A 101 -10.39 -12.02 0.60
CA ILE A 101 -11.18 -13.24 0.73
C ILE A 101 -12.41 -13.08 -0.16
N ASP A 102 -12.54 -13.98 -1.14
CA ASP A 102 -13.71 -14.05 -2.01
C ASP A 102 -14.52 -15.31 -1.68
N ALA A 103 -15.85 -15.18 -1.68
CA ALA A 103 -16.75 -16.31 -1.65
C ALA A 103 -17.06 -16.74 -3.10
N ILE A 104 -17.02 -18.05 -3.35
CA ILE A 104 -17.37 -18.63 -4.65
C ILE A 104 -18.42 -19.73 -4.46
N SER A 105 -19.30 -19.90 -5.44
CA SER A 105 -20.17 -21.08 -5.51
C SER A 105 -19.37 -22.26 -6.06
N ASP A 106 -19.76 -23.46 -5.65
CA ASP A 106 -19.36 -24.74 -6.23
C ASP A 106 -19.68 -24.86 -7.74
N GLN A 107 -20.59 -24.04 -8.26
CA GLN A 107 -20.91 -23.97 -9.69
C GLN A 107 -19.90 -23.14 -10.50
N VAL A 108 -18.87 -22.55 -9.87
CA VAL A 108 -17.88 -21.72 -10.56
C VAL A 108 -16.58 -22.48 -10.76
N GLY A 109 -16.31 -22.86 -12.00
CA GLY A 109 -15.04 -23.44 -12.44
C GLY A 109 -14.01 -22.37 -12.79
N GLY A 110 -12.72 -22.73 -12.70
CA GLY A 110 -11.62 -21.87 -13.13
C GLY A 110 -11.12 -20.84 -12.12
N TYR A 111 -11.79 -20.71 -10.97
CA TYR A 111 -11.35 -19.79 -9.92
C TYR A 111 -10.08 -20.31 -9.23
N VAL A 112 -9.05 -19.45 -9.15
CA VAL A 112 -7.81 -19.73 -8.42
C VAL A 112 -7.44 -18.56 -7.51
N GLY A 113 -6.87 -18.86 -6.34
CA GLY A 113 -6.39 -17.82 -5.42
C GLY A 113 -5.33 -16.94 -6.08
N ARG A 114 -5.49 -15.61 -6.00
CA ARG A 114 -4.52 -14.60 -6.44
C ARG A 114 -4.31 -13.54 -5.37
N VAL A 115 -3.51 -12.52 -5.68
CA VAL A 115 -3.03 -11.50 -4.73
C VAL A 115 -4.14 -10.54 -4.29
N ASP A 116 -5.14 -10.31 -5.14
CA ASP A 116 -6.25 -9.38 -4.96
C ASP A 116 -7.57 -10.07 -5.32
N SER A 117 -8.67 -9.48 -4.89
CA SER A 117 -10.04 -9.92 -5.10
C SER A 117 -10.38 -10.24 -6.56
N LEU A 118 -11.32 -11.16 -6.74
CA LEU A 118 -11.84 -11.65 -8.01
C LEU A 118 -10.72 -12.10 -8.97
N MET A 119 -9.75 -12.85 -8.45
CA MET A 119 -8.55 -13.27 -9.19
C MET A 119 -7.78 -12.07 -9.79
N ASN A 120 -7.46 -11.03 -9.01
CA ASN A 120 -6.91 -9.77 -9.53
C ASN A 120 -7.80 -9.14 -10.64
N GLY A 121 -9.12 -9.30 -10.55
CA GLY A 121 -10.09 -8.87 -11.57
C GLY A 121 -10.25 -9.79 -12.78
N TYR A 122 -9.54 -10.93 -12.86
CA TYR A 122 -9.66 -11.87 -13.98
C TYR A 122 -10.83 -12.84 -13.87
N ALA A 123 -11.55 -12.91 -12.76
CA ALA A 123 -12.64 -13.88 -12.56
C ALA A 123 -13.66 -13.86 -13.72
N LEU A 124 -14.03 -12.67 -14.20
CA LEU A 124 -15.01 -12.52 -15.28
C LEU A 124 -14.53 -12.99 -16.66
N THR A 125 -13.22 -13.22 -16.84
CA THR A 125 -12.64 -13.68 -18.12
C THR A 125 -12.04 -15.08 -18.05
N GLN A 126 -11.81 -15.61 -16.84
CA GLN A 126 -11.14 -16.89 -16.60
C GLN A 126 -12.01 -17.93 -15.89
N CYS A 127 -13.12 -17.52 -15.27
CA CYS A 127 -14.08 -18.45 -14.69
C CYS A 127 -15.20 -18.80 -15.67
N TRP A 128 -15.83 -19.94 -15.44
CA TRP A 128 -17.02 -20.39 -16.16
C TRP A 128 -18.00 -21.03 -15.18
N LEU A 129 -19.25 -21.23 -15.62
CA LEU A 129 -20.22 -22.02 -14.86
C LEU A 129 -20.05 -23.49 -15.18
N GLU A 130 -19.93 -24.32 -14.15
CA GLU A 130 -20.00 -25.77 -14.28
C GLU A 130 -21.45 -26.21 -14.53
N ALA A 131 -21.62 -27.25 -15.35
CA ALA A 131 -22.91 -27.75 -15.80
C ALA A 131 -23.58 -28.68 -14.78
#